data_AF-A0A6V7I6N9-F1
#
_entry.id   AF-A0A6V7I6N9-F1
#
_cell.length_a   1.000
_cell.length_b   1.000
_cell.length_c   1.000
_cell.angle_alpha   90.00
_cell.angle_beta   90.00
_cell.angle_gamma   90.00
#
_symmetry.space_group_name_H-M   'P 1'
#
loop_
_entity.id
_entity.type
_entity.pdbx_description
1 polymer ?
#
loop_
_entity_poly.entity_id
_entity_poly.type
_entity_poly.pdbx_seq_one_letter_code
_entity_poly.pdbx_strand_id
1 'polypeptide(L)'
;ELADAVRARGNMRFGLYHSLFEWFNPLYVLDKQNNFTTDLFVKSKMLPEMYELIEKYKPEILWSDGDWEAHEEYWKSKEFLAWLYNDSPVKDTILVNDRWGVGTGCKHGDFYNCFDRYNP
;
A
#
# COMPACT_ATOMS: atom_id res chain seq x y z
N GLU A 1 -11.62 -7.32 -15.25
CA GLU A 1 -11.07 -8.48 -15.99
C GLU A 1 -10.25 -9.43 -15.12
N LEU A 2 -9.00 -9.14 -14.75
CA LEU A 2 -8.19 -10.09 -13.96
C LEU A 2 -8.83 -10.42 -12.59
N ALA A 3 -9.29 -9.41 -11.87
CA ALA A 3 -9.95 -9.59 -10.57
C ALA A 3 -11.18 -10.52 -10.68
N ASP A 4 -11.99 -10.34 -11.73
CA ASP A 4 -13.18 -11.15 -11.98
C ASP A 4 -12.81 -12.59 -12.35
N ALA A 5 -11.78 -12.76 -13.19
CA ALA A 5 -11.27 -14.08 -13.58
C ALA A 5 -10.69 -14.86 -12.40
N VAL A 6 -10.01 -14.18 -11.47
CA VAL A 6 -9.52 -14.80 -10.22
C VAL A 6 -10.70 -15.28 -9.37
N ARG A 7 -11.68 -14.42 -9.14
CA ARG A 7 -12.87 -14.74 -8.33
C ARG A 7 -13.73 -15.85 -8.93
N ALA A 8 -13.82 -15.91 -10.27
CA ALA A 8 -14.56 -16.96 -10.97
C ALA A 8 -14.02 -18.38 -10.70
N ARG A 9 -12.79 -18.53 -10.19
CA ARG A 9 -12.24 -19.82 -9.75
C ARG A 9 -12.83 -20.33 -8.43
N GLY A 10 -13.55 -19.48 -7.68
CA GLY A 10 -14.29 -19.84 -6.47
C GLY A 10 -13.44 -20.04 -5.20
N ASN A 11 -12.23 -20.60 -5.32
CA ASN A 11 -11.34 -20.88 -4.19
C ASN A 11 -10.11 -19.96 -4.11
N MET A 12 -10.00 -18.96 -5.00
CA MET A 12 -8.86 -18.06 -5.07
C MET A 12 -9.24 -16.66 -4.61
N ARG A 13 -8.46 -16.10 -3.68
CA ARG A 13 -8.62 -14.72 -3.20
C ARG A 13 -7.82 -13.79 -4.10
N PHE A 14 -8.42 -12.65 -4.46
CA PHE A 14 -7.75 -11.64 -5.29
C PHE A 14 -7.02 -10.63 -4.40
N GLY A 15 -5.72 -10.46 -4.63
CA GLY A 15 -4.89 -9.45 -3.95
C GLY A 15 -4.22 -8.52 -4.95
N LEU A 16 -3.77 -7.37 -4.46
CA LEU A 16 -3.06 -6.37 -5.24
C LEU A 16 -1.70 -6.05 -4.62
N TYR A 17 -0.71 -5.92 -5.48
CA TYR A 17 0.58 -5.31 -5.16
C TYR A 17 0.51 -3.81 -5.48
N HIS A 18 1.09 -2.98 -4.62
CA HIS A 18 1.26 -1.54 -4.87
C HIS A 18 2.66 -1.08 -4.46
N SER A 19 3.35 -0.39 -5.36
CA SER A 19 4.62 0.28 -5.07
C SER A 19 4.33 1.68 -4.54
N LEU A 20 4.75 1.97 -3.31
CA LEU A 20 4.53 3.26 -2.67
C LEU A 20 5.19 4.41 -3.44
N PHE A 21 6.31 4.15 -4.13
CA PHE A 21 6.98 5.15 -4.97
C PHE A 21 6.87 4.86 -6.47
N GLU A 22 7.12 5.90 -7.28
CA GLU A 22 7.29 5.81 -8.72
C GLU A 22 8.61 6.49 -9.15
N TRP A 23 9.60 5.73 -9.64
CA TRP A 23 10.96 6.25 -9.93
C TRP A 23 11.00 7.49 -10.82
N PHE A 24 10.10 7.57 -11.79
CA PHE A 24 10.12 8.61 -12.83
C PHE A 24 8.99 9.63 -12.70
N ASN A 25 8.17 9.53 -11.65
CA ASN A 25 7.10 10.51 -11.43
C ASN A 25 7.71 11.86 -11.02
N PRO A 26 7.44 12.96 -11.74
CA PRO A 26 8.03 14.26 -11.42
C PRO A 26 7.71 14.74 -10.00
N LEU A 27 6.53 14.41 -9.47
CA LEU A 27 6.16 14.77 -8.09
C LEU A 27 6.96 13.95 -7.09
N TYR A 28 7.17 12.66 -7.34
CA TYR A 28 7.99 11.83 -6.46
C TYR A 28 9.44 12.31 -6.44
N VAL A 29 10.00 12.59 -7.63
CA VAL A 29 11.35 13.13 -7.77
C VAL A 29 11.48 14.47 -7.04
N LEU A 30 10.46 15.33 -7.13
CA LEU A 30 10.44 16.61 -6.40
C LEU A 30 10.39 16.42 -4.88
N ASP A 31 9.49 15.59 -4.37
CA ASP A 31 9.40 15.31 -2.93
C ASP A 31 10.70 14.67 -2.41
N LYS A 32 11.30 13.77 -3.18
CA LYS A 32 12.61 13.16 -2.88
C LYS A 32 13.73 14.20 -2.85
N GLN A 33 13.77 15.14 -3.81
CA GLN A 33 14.71 16.27 -3.81
C GLN A 33 14.50 17.20 -2.60
N ASN A 34 13.27 17.28 -2.10
CA ASN A 34 12.91 18.01 -0.87
C ASN A 34 13.05 17.16 0.41
N ASN A 35 13.81 16.06 0.35
CA ASN A 35 14.03 15.14 1.49
C ASN A 35 12.72 14.67 2.14
N PHE A 36 11.67 14.45 1.34
CA PHE A 36 10.35 14.00 1.80
C PHE A 36 9.68 14.93 2.83
N THR A 37 10.07 16.21 2.86
CA THR A 37 9.43 17.24 3.70
C THR A 37 8.18 17.86 3.06
N THR A 38 8.03 17.66 1.75
CA THR A 38 6.78 17.88 1.00
C THR A 38 6.16 16.54 0.66
N ASP A 39 4.85 16.50 0.47
CA ASP A 39 4.05 15.28 0.22
C ASP A 39 3.14 15.42 -1.02
N LEU A 40 3.62 16.15 -2.03
CA LEU A 40 2.85 16.45 -3.24
C LEU A 40 2.50 15.19 -4.03
N PHE A 41 3.46 14.27 -4.17
CA PHE A 41 3.27 12.97 -4.81
C PHE A 41 2.27 12.12 -4.05
N VAL A 42 2.40 12.08 -2.72
CA VAL A 42 1.53 11.26 -1.86
C VAL A 42 0.09 11.76 -1.96
N LYS A 43 -0.14 13.07 -1.80
CA LYS A 43 -1.47 13.68 -1.86
C LYS A 43 -2.10 13.63 -3.24
N SER A 44 -1.32 13.84 -4.30
CA SER A 44 -1.85 14.06 -5.65
C SER A 44 -1.89 12.80 -6.50
N LYS A 45 -1.12 11.77 -6.15
CA LYS A 45 -0.96 10.56 -6.98
C LYS A 45 -1.13 9.28 -6.18
N MET A 46 -0.24 9.02 -5.21
CA MET A 46 -0.19 7.71 -4.54
C MET A 46 -1.48 7.42 -3.76
N LEU A 47 -1.92 8.32 -2.87
CA LEU A 47 -3.11 8.06 -2.05
C LEU A 47 -4.40 7.95 -2.89
N PRO A 48 -4.72 8.90 -3.79
CA PRO A 48 -5.92 8.78 -4.63
C PRO A 48 -5.97 7.46 -5.41
N GLU A 49 -4.82 6.99 -5.91
CA GLU A 49 -4.73 5.70 -6.60
C GLU A 49 -5.01 4.54 -5.65
N MET A 50 -4.42 4.53 -4.44
CA MET A 50 -4.67 3.47 -3.46
C MET A 50 -6.16 3.42 -3.06
N TYR A 51 -6.80 4.56 -2.83
CA TYR A 51 -8.25 4.62 -2.59
C TYR A 51 -9.03 4.05 -3.78
N GLU A 52 -8.69 4.42 -5.02
CA GLU A 52 -9.32 3.85 -6.22
C GLU A 52 -9.16 2.33 -6.28
N LEU A 53 -7.95 1.81 -6.01
CA LEU A 53 -7.68 0.37 -6.05
C LEU A 53 -8.58 -0.40 -5.09
N ILE A 54 -8.72 0.10 -3.86
CA ILE A 54 -9.58 -0.51 -2.84
C ILE A 54 -11.06 -0.45 -3.24
N GLU A 55 -11.55 0.73 -3.61
CA GLU A 55 -12.97 0.94 -3.94
C GLU A 55 -13.41 0.13 -5.17
N LYS A 56 -12.57 0.16 -6.21
CA LYS A 56 -12.86 -0.44 -7.52
C LYS A 56 -12.68 -1.94 -7.51
N TYR A 57 -11.55 -2.41 -6.98
CA TYR A 57 -11.20 -3.82 -7.10
C TYR A 57 -11.48 -4.64 -5.86
N LYS A 58 -11.70 -4.04 -4.68
CA LYS A 58 -12.04 -4.72 -3.43
C LYS A 58 -11.13 -5.94 -3.17
N PRO A 59 -9.80 -5.76 -3.10
CA PRO A 59 -8.88 -6.86 -2.89
C PRO A 59 -9.00 -7.41 -1.46
N GLU A 60 -8.61 -8.67 -1.30
CA GLU A 60 -8.52 -9.36 0.00
C GLU A 60 -7.12 -9.18 0.63
N ILE A 61 -6.14 -8.77 -0.18
CA ILE A 61 -4.79 -8.42 0.27
C ILE A 61 -4.36 -7.15 -0.47
N LEU A 62 -3.86 -6.17 0.27
CA LEU A 62 -3.05 -5.09 -0.31
C LEU A 62 -1.62 -5.25 0.18
N TRP A 63 -0.72 -5.51 -0.76
CA TRP A 63 0.70 -5.71 -0.51
C TRP A 63 1.46 -4.46 -0.93
N SER A 64 1.93 -3.68 0.04
CA SER A 64 2.75 -2.49 -0.21
C SER A 64 4.24 -2.86 -0.35
N ASP A 65 4.96 -2.05 -1.11
CA ASP A 65 6.41 -2.14 -1.29
C ASP A 65 7.01 -0.76 -1.55
N GLY A 66 8.34 -0.64 -1.56
CA GLY A 66 8.98 0.65 -1.85
C GLY A 66 9.08 1.59 -0.65
N ASP A 67 8.93 1.05 0.55
CA ASP A 67 8.88 1.80 1.79
C ASP A 67 10.24 2.31 2.29
N TRP A 68 11.34 1.82 1.72
CA TRP A 68 12.71 2.03 2.24
C TRP A 68 13.27 3.44 2.11
N GLU A 69 12.66 4.33 1.31
CA GLU A 69 13.19 5.69 1.10
C GLU A 69 12.65 6.72 2.09
N ALA A 70 11.47 6.49 2.70
CA ALA A 70 10.79 7.47 3.53
C ALA A 70 9.99 6.84 4.69
N HIS A 71 9.80 7.60 5.76
CA HIS A 71 9.04 7.15 6.93
C HIS A 71 7.52 7.12 6.68
N GLU A 72 6.80 6.41 7.54
CA GLU A 72 5.34 6.24 7.48
C GLU A 72 4.57 7.56 7.50
N GLU A 73 5.15 8.63 8.06
CA GLU A 73 4.58 9.97 8.06
C GLU A 73 4.48 10.57 6.65
N TYR A 74 5.53 10.42 5.83
CA TYR A 74 5.52 10.91 4.44
C TYR A 74 4.51 10.12 3.62
N TRP A 75 4.53 8.78 3.73
CA TRP A 75 3.57 7.91 3.05
C TRP A 75 2.14 8.05 3.55
N LYS A 76 1.92 8.79 4.65
CA LYS A 76 0.61 8.93 5.30
C LYS A 76 -0.02 7.56 5.60
N SER A 77 0.81 6.57 5.92
CA SER A 77 0.37 5.17 6.03
C SER A 77 -0.68 5.00 7.13
N LYS A 78 -0.52 5.69 8.27
CA LYS A 78 -1.50 5.68 9.35
C LYS A 78 -2.87 6.20 8.92
N GLU A 79 -2.91 7.27 8.13
CA GLU A 79 -4.14 7.87 7.61
C GLU A 79 -4.86 6.88 6.69
N PHE A 80 -4.13 6.32 5.73
CA PHE A 80 -4.67 5.35 4.78
C PHE A 80 -5.14 4.05 5.47
N LEU A 81 -4.31 3.47 6.34
CA LEU A 81 -4.65 2.24 7.05
C LEU A 81 -5.83 2.44 8.01
N ALA A 82 -5.91 3.59 8.69
CA ALA A 82 -7.07 3.90 9.53
C ALA A 82 -8.36 3.91 8.72
N TRP A 83 -8.37 4.57 7.55
CA TRP A 83 -9.52 4.51 6.65
C TRP A 83 -9.79 3.08 6.15
N LEU A 84 -8.73 2.34 5.79
CA LEU A 84 -8.82 0.99 5.24
C LEU A 84 -9.58 0.04 6.19
N TYR A 85 -9.25 0.08 7.48
CA TYR A 85 -9.86 -0.81 8.48
C TYR A 85 -11.14 -0.25 9.16
N ASN A 86 -11.43 1.04 9.03
CA ASN A 86 -12.63 1.61 9.66
C ASN A 86 -13.79 1.80 8.66
N ASP A 87 -13.47 2.28 7.45
CA ASP A 87 -14.46 2.89 6.55
C ASP A 87 -14.53 2.24 5.17
N SER A 88 -13.46 1.57 4.72
CA SER A 88 -13.39 1.01 3.37
C SER A 88 -14.42 -0.11 3.12
N PRO A 89 -14.77 -0.41 1.86
CA PRO A 89 -15.70 -1.49 1.52
C PRO A 89 -15.15 -2.91 1.78
N VAL A 90 -13.88 -3.03 2.19
CA VAL A 90 -13.19 -4.31 2.44
C VAL A 90 -12.65 -4.42 3.87
N LYS A 91 -12.99 -3.48 4.74
CA LYS A 91 -12.48 -3.36 6.11
C LYS A 91 -12.54 -4.64 6.95
N ASP A 92 -13.53 -5.50 6.69
CA ASP A 92 -13.75 -6.73 7.45
C ASP A 92 -12.90 -7.91 6.95
N THR A 93 -12.29 -7.82 5.77
CA THR A 93 -11.61 -8.97 5.14
C THR A 93 -10.21 -8.68 4.61
N ILE A 94 -9.87 -7.42 4.34
CA ILE A 94 -8.57 -7.07 3.78
C ILE A 94 -7.44 -7.32 4.76
N LEU A 95 -6.32 -7.83 4.24
CA LEU A 95 -5.07 -7.97 4.97
C LEU A 95 -3.94 -7.14 4.33
N VAL A 96 -3.03 -6.63 5.15
CA VAL A 96 -1.83 -5.91 4.70
C VAL A 96 -0.55 -6.52 5.24
N ASN A 97 0.54 -6.39 4.48
CA ASN A 97 1.89 -6.73 4.93
C ASN A 97 2.49 -5.63 5.81
N ASP A 98 3.79 -5.71 6.07
CA ASP A 98 4.52 -4.86 7.01
C ASP A 98 5.41 -3.78 6.41
N ARG A 99 5.15 -3.37 5.16
CA ARG A 99 6.01 -2.42 4.40
C ARG A 99 5.34 -1.07 4.22
N TRP A 100 5.16 -0.34 5.33
CA TRP A 100 4.39 0.91 5.38
C TRP A 100 5.24 2.14 5.68
N GLY A 101 6.56 2.02 5.57
CA GLY A 101 7.52 3.09 5.75
C GLY A 101 8.78 2.61 6.48
N VAL A 102 9.85 3.40 6.40
CA VAL A 102 11.09 3.14 7.14
C VAL A 102 10.78 2.90 8.62
N GLY A 103 11.15 1.71 9.10
CA GLY A 103 11.01 1.31 10.50
C GLY A 103 9.74 0.51 10.84
N THR A 104 8.84 0.29 9.88
CA THR A 104 7.58 -0.47 10.05
C THR A 104 7.73 -1.98 9.83
N GLY A 105 8.72 -2.37 9.01
CA GLY A 105 9.04 -3.78 8.72
C GLY A 105 9.21 -4.63 9.97
N CYS A 106 8.61 -5.82 9.95
CA CYS A 106 8.59 -6.81 11.03
C CYS A 106 7.92 -6.31 12.33
N LYS A 107 7.09 -5.25 12.26
CA LYS A 107 6.42 -4.65 13.43
C LYS A 107 4.94 -4.37 13.21
N HIS A 108 4.55 -3.83 12.06
CA HIS A 108 3.21 -3.31 11.83
C HIS A 108 2.60 -3.85 10.54
N GLY A 109 1.61 -4.74 10.65
CA GLY A 109 0.91 -5.40 9.53
C GLY A 109 0.12 -6.60 10.06
N ASP A 110 -0.78 -7.15 9.24
CA ASP A 110 -1.50 -8.39 9.61
C ASP A 110 -0.61 -9.63 9.44
N PHE A 111 0.37 -9.53 8.54
CA PHE A 111 1.41 -10.53 8.35
C PHE A 111 2.76 -9.85 8.10
N TYR A 112 3.83 -10.56 8.48
CA TYR A 112 5.18 -10.02 8.46
C TYR A 112 6.02 -10.66 7.36
N ASN A 113 6.60 -9.81 6.53
CA ASN A 113 7.54 -10.20 5.52
C ASN A 113 8.97 -10.03 6.05
N CYS A 114 9.22 -9.13 7.01
CA CYS A 114 10.51 -8.81 7.62
C CYS A 114 11.63 -8.45 6.62
N PHE A 115 12.14 -9.40 5.83
CA PHE A 115 13.09 -9.20 4.74
C PHE A 115 12.69 -9.99 3.49
N ASP A 116 13.21 -9.62 2.32
CA ASP A 116 12.86 -10.32 1.08
C ASP A 116 13.19 -11.82 1.16
N ARG A 117 12.25 -12.66 0.71
CA ARG A 117 12.31 -14.14 0.80
C ARG A 117 12.34 -14.71 2.22
N TYR A 118 11.88 -13.95 3.21
CA TYR A 118 11.65 -14.49 4.54
C TYR A 118 10.65 -15.65 4.49
N ASN A 119 11.01 -16.75 5.14
CA ASN A 119 10.13 -17.88 5.37
C ASN A 119 9.93 -17.98 6.89
N PRO A 120 8.75 -17.63 7.40
CA PRO A 120 8.48 -17.60 8.84
C PRO A 120 8.60 -18.97 9.50
#